data_AF-A0A8J5HLE8-F1
#
_entry.id   AF-A0A8J5HLE8-F1
#
_cell.length_a   1.000
_cell.length_b   1.000
_cell.length_c   1.000
_cell.angle_alpha   90.00
_cell.angle_beta   90.00
_cell.angle_gamma   90.00
#
_symmetry.space_group_name_H-M   'P 1'
#
loop_
_entity.id
_entity.type
_entity.pdbx_description
1 polymer ?
#
loop_
_entity_poly.entity_id
_entity_poly.type
_entity_poly.pdbx_seq_one_letter_code
_entity_poly.pdbx_strand_id
1 'polypeptide(L)'
;MLFTFLFAASNLLRGTKQASTKHIFVQKMATFAKPENALKRAEELVNVGQKQAALQALHDLITSKRYRAWQKSLERIMFKYVELCVDMRKGRFAKDGLIQYRIICQQVNVSSLEEVIKHFMQLSTERAEKARTQAQALEDALDVEDLEADKRPEDLMLSYVSGEKGKDRSDRELVTPWFKFLWETYRTVLEILRNNSKLESLYAMTAHRAFQFCKQYKRTTEFRRLCEIIRNHLANLNKYRDQRDRPDLTAPESLQLYLDTRIEQLKIATDLKLWQEAFRSVEDIHGLMSMVKKSPKPSLMVVYYAKLTDIFWVSDSYLYHAYAWLKLFTLQKSYNKNLSQKDLQLIASSVLLAALSVAPYDQKHGASHLELENEKERNLRMTSLVNFTLDPKGETKEVLSRASLLAELTNKGVMTCVSQEVKDIYHLLENEFLPLDLATRVEPLLAKISKLGGKLSSASSVPEVQLSKYNPALEKLTTLRVLQQISQVYQSIKIESLLKMIPFFDFSVTEKISVDAVKYNFLAMKVDHLKGAVLFGNVVSNNFMLISF
;
A
#
# COMPACT_ATOMS: atom_id res chain seq x y z
N MET A 1 -13.66 -12.06 79.13
CA MET A 1 -13.76 -12.61 77.76
C MET A 1 -13.19 -11.72 76.65
N LEU A 2 -12.79 -10.46 76.88
CA LEU A 2 -12.13 -9.63 75.85
C LEU A 2 -10.58 -9.77 75.80
N PHE A 3 -9.93 -10.22 76.86
CA PHE A 3 -8.45 -10.33 76.89
C PHE A 3 -7.90 -11.58 76.18
N THR A 4 -8.66 -12.67 76.14
CA THR A 4 -8.25 -13.91 75.46
C THR A 4 -8.34 -13.82 73.92
N PHE A 5 -9.22 -12.96 73.39
CA PHE A 5 -9.35 -12.73 71.95
C PHE A 5 -8.22 -11.86 71.37
N LEU A 6 -7.73 -10.88 72.14
CA LEU A 6 -6.62 -10.01 71.72
C LEU A 6 -5.26 -10.74 71.67
N PHE A 7 -5.05 -11.72 72.55
CA PHE A 7 -3.81 -12.51 72.55
C PHE A 7 -3.78 -13.54 71.39
N ALA A 8 -4.94 -14.12 71.02
CA ALA A 8 -5.05 -15.01 69.87
C ALA A 8 -4.88 -14.27 68.52
N ALA A 9 -5.39 -13.05 68.41
CA ALA A 9 -5.23 -12.22 67.19
C ALA A 9 -3.77 -11.78 66.96
N SER A 10 -3.02 -11.48 68.03
CA SER A 10 -1.61 -11.07 67.91
C SER A 10 -0.69 -12.21 67.47
N ASN A 11 -0.97 -13.45 67.90
CA ASN A 11 -0.21 -14.63 67.48
C ASN A 11 -0.55 -15.09 66.04
N LEU A 12 -1.79 -14.91 65.56
CA LEU A 12 -2.15 -15.16 64.16
C LEU A 12 -1.50 -14.16 63.19
N LEU A 13 -1.35 -12.88 63.60
CA LEU A 13 -0.67 -11.84 62.82
C LEU A 13 0.87 -11.96 62.83
N ARG A 14 1.47 -12.55 63.87
CA ARG A 14 2.92 -12.87 63.88
C ARG A 14 3.25 -14.13 63.06
N GLY A 15 2.40 -15.16 63.10
CA GLY A 15 2.59 -16.38 62.29
C GLY A 15 2.45 -16.17 60.78
N THR A 16 1.55 -15.27 60.36
CA THR A 16 1.34 -14.94 58.93
C THR A 16 2.43 -14.02 58.38
N LYS A 17 3.02 -13.12 59.18
CA LYS A 17 4.23 -12.39 58.77
C LYS A 17 5.45 -13.30 58.64
N GLN A 18 5.61 -14.34 59.45
CA GLN A 18 6.73 -15.28 59.31
C GLN A 18 6.58 -16.27 58.13
N ALA A 19 5.35 -16.60 57.74
CA ALA A 19 5.07 -17.41 56.54
C ALA A 19 5.13 -16.59 55.24
N SER A 20 4.68 -15.33 55.25
CA SER A 20 4.75 -14.45 54.07
C SER A 20 6.14 -13.85 53.82
N THR A 21 7.00 -13.76 54.84
CA THR A 21 8.39 -13.28 54.68
C THR A 21 9.35 -14.42 54.28
N LYS A 22 8.93 -15.69 54.42
CA LYS A 22 9.69 -16.86 53.94
C LYS A 22 9.53 -17.17 52.45
N HIS A 23 8.54 -16.59 51.77
CA HIS A 23 8.39 -16.69 50.31
C HIS A 23 8.97 -15.48 49.55
N ILE A 24 9.44 -14.43 50.25
CA ILE A 24 9.95 -13.20 49.64
C ILE A 24 11.48 -13.06 49.78
N PHE A 25 12.15 -13.97 50.49
CA PHE A 25 13.62 -14.01 50.50
C PHE A 25 14.14 -15.26 49.80
N VAL A 26 14.98 -15.02 48.81
CA VAL A 26 15.77 -15.97 47.99
C VAL A 26 15.08 -16.47 46.71
N GLN A 27 14.64 -15.55 45.85
CA GLN A 27 15.03 -15.68 44.44
C GLN A 27 16.42 -15.05 44.31
N LYS A 28 17.44 -15.76 44.80
CA LYS A 28 18.84 -15.40 44.56
C LYS A 28 18.98 -15.29 43.04
N MET A 29 19.26 -14.10 42.51
CA MET A 29 19.80 -13.94 41.16
C MET A 29 20.88 -15.00 41.02
N ALA A 30 20.70 -15.96 40.12
CA ALA A 30 21.69 -16.99 39.87
C ALA A 30 22.91 -16.28 39.27
N THR A 31 23.84 -15.86 40.12
CA THR A 31 25.09 -15.24 39.71
C THR A 31 26.02 -16.34 39.25
N PHE A 32 25.89 -16.70 37.99
CA PHE A 32 26.84 -17.60 37.35
C PHE A 32 28.24 -16.95 37.36
N ALA A 33 29.28 -17.78 37.52
CA ALA A 33 30.67 -17.35 37.38
C ALA A 33 31.11 -17.40 35.90
N LYS A 34 30.70 -18.45 35.18
CA LYS A 34 30.93 -18.63 33.74
C LYS A 34 29.58 -18.68 32.99
N PRO A 35 29.44 -17.98 31.85
CA PRO A 35 28.23 -18.03 31.03
C PRO A 35 27.84 -19.45 30.58
N GLU A 36 28.83 -20.30 30.31
CA GLU A 36 28.64 -21.70 29.89
C GLU A 36 27.83 -22.52 30.91
N ASN A 37 27.99 -22.24 32.20
CA ASN A 37 27.25 -22.94 33.26
C ASN A 37 25.77 -22.54 33.26
N ALA A 38 25.45 -21.31 32.84
CA ALA A 38 24.07 -20.86 32.70
C ALA A 38 23.36 -21.61 31.56
N LEU A 39 24.07 -21.85 30.45
CA LEU A 39 23.53 -22.61 29.32
C LEU A 39 23.21 -24.05 29.71
N LYS A 40 24.16 -24.76 30.34
CA LYS A 40 23.95 -26.13 30.82
C LYS A 40 22.77 -26.23 31.79
N ARG A 41 22.70 -25.30 32.76
CA ARG A 41 21.59 -25.26 33.71
C ARG A 41 20.25 -24.98 33.03
N ALA A 42 20.22 -24.13 32.01
CA ALA A 42 19.00 -23.89 31.25
C ALA A 42 18.57 -25.14 30.46
N GLU A 43 19.49 -25.89 29.87
CA GLU A 43 19.20 -27.17 29.21
C GLU A 43 18.65 -28.22 30.18
N GLU A 44 19.27 -28.36 31.37
CA GLU A 44 18.77 -29.23 32.44
C GLU A 44 17.33 -28.85 32.85
N LEU A 45 17.07 -27.55 33.08
CA LEU A 45 15.73 -27.06 33.43
C LEU A 45 14.70 -27.30 32.31
N VAL A 46 15.12 -27.18 31.04
CA VAL A 46 14.25 -27.49 29.89
C VAL A 46 13.92 -28.97 29.84
N ASN A 47 14.89 -29.86 30.11
CA ASN A 47 14.69 -31.30 30.13
C ASN A 47 13.71 -31.75 31.23
N VAL A 48 13.66 -31.03 32.35
CA VAL A 48 12.70 -31.25 33.45
C VAL A 48 11.35 -30.52 33.21
N GLY A 49 11.18 -29.89 32.04
CA GLY A 49 9.94 -29.18 31.66
C GLY A 49 9.79 -27.77 32.24
N GLN A 50 10.77 -27.29 33.01
CA GLN A 50 10.75 -25.96 33.65
C GLN A 50 11.24 -24.85 32.71
N LYS A 51 10.61 -24.71 31.54
CA LYS A 51 11.00 -23.72 30.51
C LYS A 51 10.99 -22.26 31.03
N GLN A 52 10.05 -21.89 31.90
CA GLN A 52 9.99 -20.53 32.47
C GLN A 52 11.21 -20.22 33.36
N ALA A 53 11.64 -21.18 34.18
CA ALA A 53 12.80 -21.03 35.05
C ALA A 53 14.10 -20.98 34.25
N ALA A 54 14.21 -21.81 33.20
CA ALA A 54 15.31 -21.76 32.25
C ALA A 54 15.41 -20.39 31.57
N LEU A 55 14.29 -19.87 31.06
CA LEU A 55 14.22 -18.56 30.43
C LEU A 55 14.65 -17.44 31.39
N GLN A 56 14.18 -17.45 32.63
CA GLN A 56 14.56 -16.46 33.63
C GLN A 56 16.06 -16.52 33.96
N ALA A 57 16.62 -17.72 34.13
CA ALA A 57 18.05 -17.87 34.42
C ALA A 57 18.94 -17.30 33.31
N LEU A 58 18.56 -17.49 32.04
CA LEU A 58 19.25 -16.89 30.90
C LEU A 58 19.01 -15.38 30.81
N HIS A 59 17.78 -14.91 31.07
CA HIS A 59 17.44 -13.48 31.08
C HIS A 59 18.28 -12.69 32.09
N ASP A 60 18.38 -13.21 33.32
CA ASP A 60 19.16 -12.59 34.40
C ASP A 60 20.65 -12.49 34.03
N LEU A 61 21.17 -13.48 33.29
CA LEU A 61 22.55 -13.45 32.80
C LEU A 61 22.76 -12.37 31.74
N ILE A 62 21.90 -12.32 30.71
CA ILE A 62 22.01 -11.38 29.57
C ILE A 62 21.82 -9.93 30.02
N THR A 63 20.93 -9.69 30.98
CA THR A 63 20.67 -8.36 31.54
C THR A 63 21.68 -7.95 32.63
N SER A 64 22.55 -8.87 33.05
CA SER A 64 23.55 -8.62 34.10
C SER A 64 24.60 -7.59 33.67
N LYS A 65 24.95 -6.69 34.60
CA LYS A 65 26.07 -5.76 34.41
C LYS A 65 27.44 -6.45 34.33
N ARG A 66 27.55 -7.71 34.78
CA ARG A 66 28.81 -8.46 34.81
C ARG A 66 29.28 -8.89 33.42
N TYR A 67 28.35 -9.20 32.51
CA TYR A 67 28.66 -9.80 31.21
C TYR A 67 28.44 -8.81 30.06
N ARG A 68 29.14 -7.67 30.10
CA ARG A 68 29.03 -6.61 29.07
C ARG A 68 30.02 -6.74 27.91
N ALA A 69 31.04 -7.58 28.03
CA ALA A 69 31.97 -7.87 26.96
C ALA A 69 31.47 -9.08 26.15
N TRP A 70 31.48 -8.96 24.82
CA TRP A 70 31.05 -10.05 23.95
C TRP A 70 31.95 -11.27 24.07
N GLN A 71 31.35 -12.46 24.10
CA GLN A 71 32.01 -13.76 24.11
C GLN A 71 31.22 -14.73 23.22
N LYS A 72 31.89 -15.71 22.58
CA LYS A 72 31.22 -16.71 21.72
C LYS A 72 30.20 -17.55 22.50
N SER A 73 30.40 -17.75 23.79
CA SER A 73 29.46 -18.42 24.69
C SER A 73 28.14 -17.66 24.84
N LEU A 74 28.17 -16.32 24.85
CA LEU A 74 26.96 -15.47 24.93
C LEU A 74 26.10 -15.60 23.68
N GLU A 75 26.69 -15.79 22.51
CA GLU A 75 25.94 -16.03 21.27
C GLU A 75 25.14 -17.34 21.34
N ARG A 76 25.75 -18.45 21.79
CA ARG A 76 25.04 -19.73 21.99
C ARG A 76 23.90 -19.60 23.01
N ILE A 77 24.15 -18.85 24.09
CA ILE A 77 23.14 -18.52 25.09
C ILE A 77 21.97 -17.74 24.48
N MET A 78 22.27 -16.76 23.61
CA MET A 78 21.24 -15.98 22.93
C MET A 78 20.39 -16.81 21.98
N PHE A 79 20.99 -17.74 21.23
CA PHE A 79 20.21 -18.67 20.40
C PHE A 79 19.20 -19.46 21.27
N LYS A 80 19.67 -20.05 22.38
CA LYS A 80 18.78 -20.80 23.28
C LYS A 80 17.74 -19.93 23.96
N TYR A 81 18.12 -18.72 24.37
CA TYR A 81 17.25 -17.75 24.99
C TYR A 81 16.07 -17.37 24.08
N VAL A 82 16.38 -17.07 22.82
CA VAL A 82 15.39 -16.71 21.80
C VAL A 82 14.48 -17.89 21.47
N GLU A 83 15.00 -19.11 21.35
CA GLU A 83 14.17 -20.33 21.20
C GLU A 83 13.10 -20.43 22.30
N LEU A 84 13.51 -20.28 23.56
CA LEU A 84 12.59 -20.32 24.70
C LEU A 84 11.58 -19.16 24.68
N CYS A 85 12.00 -17.97 24.26
CA CYS A 85 11.08 -16.84 24.09
C CYS A 85 10.00 -17.11 23.05
N VAL A 86 10.36 -17.72 21.91
CA VAL A 86 9.43 -18.07 20.83
C VAL A 86 8.49 -19.19 21.27
N ASP A 87 9.02 -20.27 21.82
CA ASP A 87 8.26 -21.43 22.31
C ASP A 87 7.15 -21.01 23.28
N MET A 88 7.46 -20.06 24.18
CA MET A 88 6.55 -19.58 25.20
C MET A 88 5.79 -18.30 24.82
N ARG A 89 5.99 -17.80 23.58
CA ARG A 89 5.44 -16.52 23.08
C ARG A 89 5.72 -15.32 24.01
N LYS A 90 6.88 -15.30 24.66
CA LYS A 90 7.32 -14.23 25.59
C LYS A 90 8.03 -13.10 24.84
N GLY A 91 7.30 -12.37 24.00
CA GLY A 91 7.87 -11.31 23.15
C GLY A 91 8.55 -10.17 23.91
N ARG A 92 8.05 -9.83 25.11
CA ARG A 92 8.68 -8.80 25.97
C ARG A 92 10.08 -9.21 26.42
N PHE A 93 10.24 -10.46 26.86
CA PHE A 93 11.54 -11.02 27.21
C PHE A 93 12.50 -11.00 26.02
N ALA A 94 12.01 -11.39 24.83
CA ALA A 94 12.83 -11.33 23.61
C ALA A 94 13.31 -9.90 23.33
N LYS A 95 12.41 -8.91 23.37
CA LYS A 95 12.75 -7.49 23.17
C LYS A 95 13.83 -7.02 24.15
N ASP A 96 13.61 -7.20 25.44
CA ASP A 96 14.53 -6.72 26.48
C ASP A 96 15.90 -7.38 26.36
N GLY A 97 15.92 -8.71 26.16
CA GLY A 97 17.15 -9.47 26.00
C GLY A 97 17.94 -9.06 24.74
N LEU A 98 17.27 -8.87 23.60
CA LEU A 98 17.92 -8.46 22.35
C LEU A 98 18.43 -7.01 22.40
N ILE A 99 17.75 -6.10 23.11
CA ILE A 99 18.26 -4.74 23.33
C ILE A 99 19.56 -4.78 24.12
N GLN A 100 19.62 -5.57 25.20
CA GLN A 100 20.86 -5.73 25.97
C GLN A 100 21.96 -6.39 25.13
N TYR A 101 21.61 -7.44 24.37
CA TYR A 101 22.57 -8.12 23.51
C TYR A 101 23.12 -7.21 22.40
N ARG A 102 22.28 -6.34 21.81
CA ARG A 102 22.74 -5.31 20.88
C ARG A 102 23.80 -4.42 21.51
N ILE A 103 23.61 -3.97 22.76
CA ILE A 103 24.59 -3.14 23.48
C ILE A 103 25.93 -3.88 23.64
N ILE A 104 25.89 -5.17 23.96
CA ILE A 104 27.10 -6.01 24.12
C ILE A 104 27.85 -6.20 22.79
N CYS A 105 27.12 -6.42 21.69
CA CYS A 105 27.70 -6.73 20.38
C CYS A 105 28.13 -5.49 19.58
N GLN A 106 27.55 -4.31 19.83
CA GLN A 106 27.62 -3.12 18.97
C GLN A 106 29.06 -2.76 18.54
N GLN A 107 30.02 -2.81 19.47
CA GLN A 107 31.40 -2.38 19.21
C GLN A 107 32.33 -3.51 18.75
N VAL A 108 32.00 -4.76 19.06
CA VAL A 108 32.91 -5.90 18.91
C VAL A 108 32.50 -6.80 17.75
N ASN A 109 31.25 -7.25 17.73
CA ASN A 109 30.81 -8.26 16.78
C ASN A 109 29.32 -8.10 16.42
N VAL A 110 29.05 -7.17 15.51
CA VAL A 110 27.68 -6.87 15.05
C VAL A 110 27.06 -8.03 14.26
N SER A 111 27.86 -8.85 13.57
CA SER A 111 27.34 -10.01 12.82
C SER A 111 26.74 -11.08 13.75
N SER A 112 27.25 -11.20 14.98
CA SER A 112 26.65 -12.08 15.99
C SER A 112 25.21 -11.70 16.34
N LEU A 113 24.92 -10.38 16.42
CA LEU A 113 23.54 -9.90 16.60
C LEU A 113 22.67 -10.21 15.37
N GLU A 114 23.22 -10.05 14.17
CA GLU A 114 22.52 -10.35 12.92
C GLU A 114 22.08 -11.81 12.85
N GLU A 115 22.95 -12.76 13.17
CA GLU A 115 22.63 -14.20 13.14
C GLU A 115 21.57 -14.58 14.18
N VAL A 116 21.67 -14.03 15.40
CA VAL A 116 20.64 -14.24 16.44
C VAL A 116 19.28 -13.67 16.00
N ILE A 117 19.25 -12.50 15.35
CA ILE A 117 18.02 -11.89 14.85
C ILE A 117 17.42 -12.69 13.69
N LYS A 118 18.25 -13.17 12.75
CA LYS A 118 17.80 -14.05 11.66
C LYS A 118 17.13 -15.31 12.22
N HIS A 119 17.78 -15.95 13.20
CA HIS A 119 17.23 -17.14 13.86
C HIS A 119 15.92 -16.85 14.61
N PHE A 120 15.83 -15.71 15.32
CA PHE A 120 14.60 -15.30 15.99
C PHE A 120 13.41 -15.17 15.04
N MET A 121 13.64 -14.49 13.91
CA MET A 121 12.61 -14.30 12.88
C MET A 121 12.24 -15.62 12.22
N GLN A 122 13.22 -16.48 11.90
CA GLN A 122 12.99 -17.79 11.29
C GLN A 122 12.11 -18.66 12.19
N LEU A 123 12.50 -18.85 13.46
CA LEU A 123 11.71 -19.64 14.41
C LEU A 123 10.28 -19.10 14.60
N SER A 124 10.15 -17.77 14.68
CA SER A 124 8.83 -17.14 14.82
C SER A 124 7.95 -17.39 13.58
N THR A 125 8.55 -17.36 12.38
CA THR A 125 7.86 -17.62 11.11
C THR A 125 7.43 -19.07 11.02
N GLU A 126 8.35 -20.01 11.28
CA GLU A 126 8.06 -21.44 11.25
C GLU A 126 6.97 -21.85 12.25
N ARG A 127 6.96 -21.26 13.45
CA ARG A 127 5.91 -21.51 14.45
C ARG A 127 4.54 -20.99 14.00
N ALA A 128 4.50 -19.81 13.38
CA ALA A 128 3.27 -19.26 12.83
C ALA A 128 2.73 -20.07 11.65
N GLU A 129 3.62 -20.54 10.77
CA GLU A 129 3.24 -21.43 9.66
C GLU A 129 2.77 -22.78 10.16
N LYS A 130 3.45 -23.39 11.14
CA LYS A 130 3.00 -24.64 11.78
C LYS A 130 1.60 -24.50 12.39
N ALA A 131 1.33 -23.41 13.10
CA ALA A 131 0.01 -23.16 13.69
C ALA A 131 -1.08 -23.03 12.61
N ARG A 132 -0.76 -22.38 11.49
CA ARG A 132 -1.67 -22.28 10.34
C ARG A 132 -1.93 -23.64 9.70
N THR A 133 -0.89 -24.43 9.43
CA THR A 133 -1.04 -25.75 8.83
C THR A 133 -1.83 -26.69 9.75
N GLN A 134 -1.65 -26.59 11.06
CA GLN A 134 -2.44 -27.33 12.04
C GLN A 134 -3.91 -26.92 12.04
N ALA A 135 -4.21 -25.62 11.97
CA ALA A 135 -5.58 -25.14 11.87
C ALA A 135 -6.26 -25.60 10.57
N GLN A 136 -5.55 -25.55 9.44
CA GLN A 136 -6.06 -26.04 8.16
C GLN A 136 -6.30 -27.56 8.19
N ALA A 137 -5.37 -28.34 8.74
CA ALA A 137 -5.55 -29.79 8.84
C ALA A 137 -6.73 -30.18 9.76
N LEU A 138 -6.99 -29.39 10.82
CA LEU A 138 -8.15 -29.60 11.68
C LEU A 138 -9.46 -29.28 10.94
N GLU A 139 -9.49 -28.22 10.14
CA GLU A 139 -10.62 -27.89 9.28
C GLU A 139 -10.88 -29.01 8.25
N ASP A 140 -9.85 -29.44 7.53
CA ASP A 140 -9.98 -30.49 6.52
C ASP A 140 -10.46 -31.83 7.14
N ALA A 141 -10.08 -32.13 8.38
CA ALA A 141 -10.57 -33.30 9.11
C ALA A 141 -12.05 -33.16 9.52
N LEU A 142 -12.47 -31.96 9.93
CA LEU A 142 -13.85 -31.67 10.32
C LEU A 142 -14.80 -31.62 9.10
N ASP A 143 -14.31 -31.24 7.92
CA ASP A 143 -15.10 -31.18 6.67
C ASP A 143 -15.40 -32.58 6.08
N VAL A 144 -14.66 -33.61 6.52
CA VAL A 144 -14.86 -35.02 6.10
C VAL A 144 -15.80 -35.78 7.05
N GLU A 145 -16.02 -35.28 8.27
CA GLU A 145 -16.89 -35.88 9.28
C GLU A 145 -18.20 -35.07 9.43
N ASP A 146 -19.20 -35.43 8.61
CA ASP A 146 -20.65 -35.24 8.83
C ASP A 146 -21.36 -34.04 8.17
N LEU A 147 -21.97 -34.28 7.00
CA LEU A 147 -22.92 -33.40 6.32
C LEU A 147 -24.22 -33.16 7.13
N GLU A 148 -24.47 -33.88 8.23
CA GLU A 148 -25.63 -33.66 9.12
C GLU A 148 -25.32 -32.85 10.39
N ALA A 149 -24.04 -32.60 10.72
CA ALA A 149 -23.66 -31.83 11.91
C ALA A 149 -23.69 -30.30 11.73
N ASP A 150 -23.87 -29.82 10.49
CA ASP A 150 -23.81 -28.41 10.07
C ASP A 150 -24.93 -27.50 10.64
N LYS A 151 -25.74 -28.00 11.57
CA LYS A 151 -26.85 -27.26 12.19
C LYS A 151 -26.93 -27.48 13.69
N ARG A 152 -25.80 -27.42 14.39
CA ARG A 152 -25.84 -27.21 15.84
C ARG A 152 -26.60 -25.90 16.14
N PRO A 153 -27.63 -25.92 17.00
CA PRO A 153 -28.42 -24.72 17.32
C PRO A 153 -27.55 -23.54 17.75
N GLU A 154 -26.43 -23.81 18.41
CA GLU A 154 -25.45 -22.82 18.85
C GLU A 154 -24.75 -22.12 17.66
N ASP A 155 -24.40 -22.85 16.60
CA ASP A 155 -23.75 -22.28 15.42
C ASP A 155 -24.71 -21.44 14.60
N LEU A 156 -25.97 -21.88 14.48
CA LEU A 156 -27.04 -21.09 13.88
C LEU A 156 -27.25 -19.79 14.68
N MET A 157 -27.37 -19.85 16.01
CA MET A 157 -27.48 -18.66 16.86
C MET A 157 -26.30 -17.71 16.71
N LEU A 158 -25.07 -18.23 16.67
CA LEU A 158 -23.88 -17.39 16.51
C LEU A 158 -23.81 -16.76 15.12
N SER A 159 -24.30 -17.42 14.06
CA SER A 159 -24.40 -16.86 12.71
C SER A 159 -25.35 -15.65 12.60
N TYR A 160 -26.39 -15.60 13.45
CA TYR A 160 -27.32 -14.46 13.50
C TYR A 160 -26.71 -13.22 14.21
N VAL A 161 -25.73 -13.43 15.09
CA VAL A 161 -25.06 -12.35 15.85
C VAL A 161 -23.76 -11.90 15.19
N SER A 162 -23.05 -12.83 14.54
CA SER A 162 -21.77 -12.61 13.87
C SER A 162 -21.75 -13.31 12.52
N GLY A 163 -21.31 -12.62 11.46
CA GLY A 163 -21.06 -13.25 10.15
C GLY A 163 -19.83 -14.17 10.12
N GLU A 164 -19.16 -14.40 11.26
CA GLU A 164 -17.97 -15.25 11.38
C GLU A 164 -18.34 -16.74 11.32
N LYS A 165 -17.74 -17.45 10.35
CA LYS A 165 -17.92 -18.90 10.16
C LYS A 165 -17.06 -19.70 11.14
N GLY A 166 -17.27 -21.02 11.22
CA GLY A 166 -16.48 -21.93 12.07
C GLY A 166 -14.96 -21.82 11.83
N LYS A 167 -14.53 -21.72 10.56
CA LYS A 167 -13.14 -21.46 10.15
C LYS A 167 -12.56 -20.17 10.75
N ASP A 168 -13.32 -19.07 10.72
CA ASP A 168 -12.84 -17.79 11.23
C ASP A 168 -12.61 -17.85 12.75
N ARG A 169 -13.38 -18.68 13.47
CA ARG A 169 -13.22 -18.89 14.91
C ARG A 169 -11.99 -19.72 15.24
N SER A 170 -11.77 -20.84 14.54
CA SER A 170 -10.58 -21.69 14.75
C SER A 170 -9.29 -20.94 14.40
N ASP A 171 -9.28 -20.17 13.32
CA ASP A 171 -8.17 -19.29 12.95
C ASP A 171 -7.92 -18.20 14.00
N ARG A 172 -8.98 -17.68 14.62
CA ARG A 172 -8.87 -16.68 15.69
C ARG A 172 -8.32 -17.23 16.99
N GLU A 173 -8.57 -18.49 17.30
CA GLU A 173 -8.06 -19.16 18.49
C GLU A 173 -6.62 -19.67 18.30
N LEU A 174 -6.35 -20.39 17.22
CA LEU A 174 -5.08 -21.10 17.02
C LEU A 174 -4.05 -20.23 16.28
N VAL A 175 -4.44 -19.59 15.19
CA VAL A 175 -3.49 -18.92 14.26
C VAL A 175 -3.22 -17.48 14.67
N THR A 176 -4.26 -16.73 15.01
CA THR A 176 -4.18 -15.30 15.32
C THR A 176 -3.21 -14.95 16.44
N PRO A 177 -3.08 -15.71 17.54
CA PRO A 177 -2.06 -15.45 18.55
C PRO A 177 -0.63 -15.54 18.01
N TRP A 178 -0.35 -16.49 17.12
CA TRP A 178 0.96 -16.63 16.48
C TRP A 178 1.23 -15.53 15.47
N PHE A 179 0.22 -15.11 14.69
CA PHE A 179 0.37 -13.96 13.79
C PHE A 179 0.61 -12.66 14.56
N LYS A 180 -0.09 -12.43 15.67
CA LYS A 180 0.17 -11.28 16.56
C LYS A 180 1.60 -11.32 17.12
N PHE A 181 2.07 -12.50 17.53
CA PHE A 181 3.43 -12.69 18.01
C PHE A 181 4.47 -12.41 16.91
N LEU A 182 4.28 -12.97 15.71
CA LEU A 182 5.16 -12.77 14.56
C LEU A 182 5.21 -11.29 14.11
N TRP A 183 4.06 -10.61 14.10
CA TRP A 183 3.98 -9.18 13.85
C TRP A 183 4.80 -8.37 14.88
N GLU A 184 4.64 -8.66 16.17
CA GLU A 184 5.40 -7.97 17.22
C GLU A 184 6.90 -8.30 17.15
N THR A 185 7.27 -9.51 16.70
CA THR A 185 8.65 -9.88 16.39
C THR A 185 9.22 -8.97 15.30
N TYR A 186 8.55 -8.81 14.15
CA TYR A 186 9.03 -7.92 13.09
C TYR A 186 9.18 -6.48 13.58
N ARG A 187 8.17 -5.97 14.29
CA ARG A 187 8.19 -4.62 14.88
C ARG A 187 9.38 -4.44 15.84
N THR A 188 9.60 -5.40 16.74
CA THR A 188 10.69 -5.38 17.71
C THR A 188 12.05 -5.42 17.01
N VAL A 189 12.21 -6.28 16.01
CA VAL A 189 13.46 -6.36 15.24
C VAL A 189 13.73 -5.04 14.52
N LEU A 190 12.75 -4.44 13.84
CA LEU A 190 12.92 -3.13 13.20
C LEU A 190 13.31 -2.03 14.20
N GLU A 191 12.73 -2.03 15.40
CA GLU A 191 13.07 -1.09 16.47
C GLU A 191 14.52 -1.26 16.96
N ILE A 192 15.02 -2.50 17.03
CA ILE A 192 16.39 -2.83 17.45
C ILE A 192 17.41 -2.46 16.36
N LEU A 193 17.08 -2.72 15.10
CA LEU A 193 17.98 -2.54 13.96
C LEU A 193 18.07 -1.09 13.45
N ARG A 194 17.12 -0.21 13.82
CA ARG A 194 17.05 1.16 13.29
C ARG A 194 18.34 1.96 13.50
N ASN A 195 18.59 2.89 12.59
CA ASN A 195 19.66 3.90 12.66
C ASN A 195 21.07 3.31 12.90
N ASN A 196 21.37 2.14 12.34
CA ASN A 196 22.70 1.55 12.38
C ASN A 196 23.14 1.17 10.96
N SER A 197 24.21 1.80 10.46
CA SER A 197 24.72 1.64 9.10
C SER A 197 25.17 0.22 8.78
N LYS A 198 25.63 -0.54 9.78
CA LYS A 198 26.07 -1.94 9.61
C LYS A 198 24.90 -2.93 9.51
N LEU A 199 23.69 -2.51 9.87
CA LEU A 199 22.50 -3.37 9.97
C LEU A 199 21.40 -3.00 8.97
N GLU A 200 21.68 -2.06 8.04
CA GLU A 200 20.70 -1.58 7.06
C GLU A 200 20.13 -2.68 6.18
N SER A 201 20.99 -3.60 5.72
CA SER A 201 20.58 -4.74 4.89
C SER A 201 19.60 -5.65 5.64
N LEU A 202 19.90 -5.98 6.89
CA LEU A 202 19.01 -6.79 7.74
C LEU A 202 17.71 -6.04 8.07
N TYR A 203 17.78 -4.73 8.29
CA TYR A 203 16.60 -3.89 8.50
C TYR A 203 15.68 -3.91 7.27
N ALA A 204 16.23 -3.69 6.07
CA ALA A 204 15.48 -3.72 4.82
C ALA A 204 14.85 -5.09 4.57
N MET A 205 15.63 -6.18 4.72
CA MET A 205 15.14 -7.55 4.63
C MET A 205 13.98 -7.82 5.60
N THR A 206 14.09 -7.35 6.85
CA THR A 206 13.04 -7.49 7.87
C THR A 206 11.77 -6.75 7.45
N ALA A 207 11.90 -5.50 6.96
CA ALA A 207 10.77 -4.71 6.49
C ALA A 207 10.06 -5.39 5.31
N HIS A 208 10.82 -5.92 4.34
CA HIS A 208 10.28 -6.63 3.19
C HIS A 208 9.53 -7.90 3.61
N ARG A 209 10.12 -8.71 4.50
CA ARG A 209 9.43 -9.89 5.06
C ARG A 209 8.14 -9.52 5.79
N ALA A 210 8.16 -8.44 6.58
CA ALA A 210 6.98 -7.95 7.27
C ALA A 210 5.89 -7.46 6.30
N PHE A 211 6.25 -6.79 5.20
CA PHE A 211 5.31 -6.43 4.15
C PHE A 211 4.69 -7.66 3.49
N GLN A 212 5.50 -8.67 3.14
CA GLN A 212 5.03 -9.91 2.53
C GLN A 212 4.11 -10.70 3.49
N PHE A 213 4.45 -10.76 4.77
CA PHE A 213 3.57 -11.29 5.81
C PHE A 213 2.22 -10.57 5.81
N CYS A 214 2.22 -9.23 5.82
CA CYS A 214 0.99 -8.46 5.79
C CYS A 214 0.16 -8.71 4.52
N LYS A 215 0.82 -8.87 3.37
CA LYS A 215 0.17 -9.19 2.09
C LYS A 215 -0.45 -10.59 2.10
N GLN A 216 0.34 -11.60 2.43
CA GLN A 216 -0.04 -13.01 2.42
C GLN A 216 -1.25 -13.28 3.31
N TYR A 217 -1.29 -12.65 4.48
CA TYR A 217 -2.34 -12.83 5.48
C TYR A 217 -3.36 -11.69 5.52
N LYS A 218 -3.36 -10.79 4.53
CA LYS A 218 -4.27 -9.65 4.39
C LYS A 218 -4.39 -8.76 5.65
N ARG A 219 -3.28 -8.59 6.39
CA ARG A 219 -3.21 -7.83 7.65
C ARG A 219 -3.07 -6.32 7.39
N THR A 220 -4.14 -5.69 6.88
CA THR A 220 -4.09 -4.29 6.44
C THR A 220 -3.83 -3.28 7.57
N THR A 221 -4.27 -3.56 8.80
CA THR A 221 -4.04 -2.69 9.98
C THR A 221 -2.56 -2.65 10.36
N GLU A 222 -1.91 -3.81 10.37
CA GLU A 222 -0.49 -3.96 10.67
C GLU A 222 0.37 -3.36 9.57
N PHE A 223 -0.03 -3.55 8.30
CA PHE A 223 0.64 -2.90 7.17
C PHE A 223 0.69 -1.37 7.31
N ARG A 224 -0.46 -0.72 7.62
CA ARG A 224 -0.49 0.74 7.84
C ARG A 224 0.42 1.15 9.01
N ARG A 225 0.40 0.37 10.09
CA ARG A 225 1.27 0.61 11.26
C ARG A 225 2.74 0.45 10.91
N LEU A 226 3.09 -0.53 10.07
CA LEU A 226 4.45 -0.76 9.58
C LEU A 226 4.95 0.43 8.77
N CYS A 227 4.16 0.91 7.82
CA CYS A 227 4.51 2.09 7.02
C CYS A 227 4.80 3.30 7.92
N GLU A 228 3.96 3.52 8.93
CA GLU A 228 4.14 4.60 9.90
C GLU A 228 5.41 4.42 10.76
N ILE A 229 5.73 3.19 11.19
CA ILE A 229 7.00 2.90 11.88
C ILE A 229 8.19 3.27 11.00
N ILE A 230 8.19 2.88 9.72
CA ILE A 230 9.32 3.15 8.83
C ILE A 230 9.41 4.65 8.48
N ARG A 231 8.30 5.40 8.41
CA ARG A 231 8.32 6.87 8.32
C ARG A 231 8.96 7.51 9.53
N ASN A 232 8.52 7.10 10.72
CA ASN A 232 9.07 7.60 11.98
C ASN A 232 10.56 7.28 12.15
N HIS A 233 11.01 6.11 11.69
CA HIS A 233 12.44 5.78 11.68
C HIS A 233 13.25 6.71 10.76
N LEU A 234 12.77 7.01 9.56
CA LEU A 234 13.43 7.97 8.65
C LEU A 234 13.40 9.40 9.21
N ALA A 235 12.29 9.83 9.79
CA ALA A 235 12.18 11.14 10.45
C ALA A 235 13.18 11.26 11.62
N ASN A 236 13.30 10.22 12.45
CA ASN A 236 14.27 10.16 13.54
C ASN A 236 15.72 10.20 13.02
N LEU A 237 16.02 9.47 11.93
CA LEU A 237 17.32 9.51 11.28
C LEU A 237 17.69 10.94 10.85
N ASN A 238 16.73 11.72 10.36
CA ASN A 238 16.94 13.11 9.94
C ASN A 238 17.11 14.09 11.09
N LYS A 239 16.38 13.84 12.19
CA LYS A 239 16.41 14.67 13.41
C LYS A 239 17.73 14.55 14.16
N TYR A 240 18.29 13.34 14.26
CA TYR A 240 19.49 13.06 15.05
C TYR A 240 20.72 12.83 14.16
N ARG A 241 21.27 13.91 13.61
CA ARG A 241 22.35 13.83 12.62
C ARG A 241 23.69 13.36 13.17
N ASP A 242 23.96 13.63 14.45
CA ASP A 242 25.26 13.38 15.10
C ASP A 242 25.38 11.97 15.72
N GLN A 243 24.42 11.07 15.45
CA GLN A 243 24.50 9.70 15.98
C GLN A 243 25.69 8.93 15.38
N ARG A 244 26.44 8.25 16.26
CA ARG A 244 27.48 7.31 15.86
C ARG A 244 26.85 6.13 15.10
N ASP A 245 27.56 5.63 14.08
CA ASP A 245 27.12 4.52 13.21
C ASP A 245 25.81 4.82 12.44
N ARG A 246 25.49 6.09 12.21
CA ARG A 246 24.28 6.51 11.49
C ARG A 246 24.37 6.16 9.98
N PRO A 247 23.28 5.65 9.39
CA PRO A 247 23.09 5.55 7.94
C PRO A 247 23.39 6.85 7.18
N ASP A 248 24.19 6.76 6.12
CA ASP A 248 24.46 7.89 5.22
C ASP A 248 23.60 7.79 3.96
N LEU A 249 22.54 8.61 3.88
CA LEU A 249 21.64 8.64 2.72
C LEU A 249 22.30 9.22 1.45
N THR A 250 23.48 9.83 1.55
CA THR A 250 24.23 10.27 0.36
C THR A 250 24.96 9.12 -0.32
N ALA A 251 25.29 8.07 0.44
CA ALA A 251 25.89 6.85 -0.05
C ALA A 251 24.90 6.05 -0.92
N PRO A 252 25.32 5.60 -2.11
CA PRO A 252 24.42 4.98 -3.08
C PRO A 252 23.82 3.65 -2.60
N GLU A 253 24.60 2.85 -1.86
CA GLU A 253 24.15 1.56 -1.33
C GLU A 253 23.08 1.73 -0.26
N SER A 254 23.30 2.61 0.72
CA SER A 254 22.32 2.95 1.75
C SER A 254 21.07 3.55 1.13
N LEU A 255 21.20 4.54 0.23
CA LEU A 255 20.04 5.15 -0.44
C LEU A 255 19.21 4.10 -1.20
N GLN A 256 19.87 3.16 -1.89
CA GLN A 256 19.22 2.08 -2.61
C GLN A 256 18.36 1.21 -1.68
N LEU A 257 18.88 0.83 -0.50
CA LEU A 257 18.13 0.02 0.48
C LEU A 257 16.85 0.73 0.97
N TYR A 258 16.94 2.03 1.27
CA TYR A 258 15.78 2.82 1.70
C TYR A 258 14.76 2.94 0.56
N LEU A 259 15.23 3.22 -0.65
CA LEU A 259 14.38 3.39 -1.82
C LEU A 259 13.68 2.08 -2.21
N ASP A 260 14.40 0.95 -2.23
CA ASP A 260 13.82 -0.36 -2.52
C ASP A 260 12.76 -0.75 -1.49
N THR A 261 12.99 -0.41 -0.21
CA THR A 261 11.99 -0.60 0.85
C THR A 261 10.73 0.23 0.61
N ARG A 262 10.85 1.48 0.13
CA ARG A 262 9.68 2.31 -0.20
C ARG A 262 8.96 1.85 -1.47
N ILE A 263 9.69 1.38 -2.46
CA ILE A 263 9.10 0.81 -3.68
C ILE A 263 8.33 -0.46 -3.36
N GLU A 264 8.88 -1.32 -2.50
CA GLU A 264 8.16 -2.51 -2.05
C GLU A 264 6.92 -2.14 -1.21
N GLN A 265 7.03 -1.15 -0.31
CA GLN A 265 5.88 -0.58 0.41
C GLN A 265 4.77 -0.14 -0.57
N LEU A 266 5.12 0.61 -1.62
CA LEU A 266 4.17 1.06 -2.65
C LEU A 266 3.50 -0.12 -3.37
N LYS A 267 4.28 -1.12 -3.82
CA LYS A 267 3.72 -2.30 -4.49
C LYS A 267 2.71 -3.01 -3.59
N ILE A 268 3.08 -3.29 -2.34
CA ILE A 268 2.22 -4.02 -1.42
C ILE A 268 0.97 -3.21 -1.04
N ALA A 269 1.09 -1.89 -0.88
CA ALA A 269 -0.06 -1.02 -0.65
C ALA A 269 -1.06 -1.08 -1.82
N THR A 270 -0.57 -1.07 -3.06
CA THR A 270 -1.45 -1.22 -4.24
C THR A 270 -2.07 -2.61 -4.35
N ASP A 271 -1.31 -3.67 -4.08
CA ASP A 271 -1.81 -5.05 -4.15
C ASP A 271 -2.88 -5.32 -3.07
N LEU A 272 -2.76 -4.70 -1.90
CA LEU A 272 -3.76 -4.71 -0.83
C LEU A 272 -4.91 -3.71 -1.05
N LYS A 273 -4.91 -2.96 -2.17
CA LYS A 273 -5.88 -1.91 -2.50
C LYS A 273 -6.02 -0.83 -1.41
N LEU A 274 -4.92 -0.54 -0.70
CA LEU A 274 -4.85 0.51 0.31
C LEU A 274 -4.46 1.85 -0.34
N TRP A 275 -5.35 2.39 -1.19
CA TRP A 275 -5.03 3.50 -2.11
C TRP A 275 -4.50 4.76 -1.43
N GLN A 276 -5.05 5.13 -0.26
CA GLN A 276 -4.53 6.26 0.52
C GLN A 276 -3.09 6.02 0.99
N GLU A 277 -2.78 4.80 1.45
CA GLU A 277 -1.43 4.45 1.90
C GLU A 277 -0.46 4.27 0.73
N ALA A 278 -0.95 3.79 -0.42
CA ALA A 278 -0.20 3.76 -1.67
C ALA A 278 0.19 5.17 -2.10
N PHE A 279 -0.75 6.12 -2.08
CA PHE A 279 -0.45 7.53 -2.38
C PHE A 279 0.57 8.11 -1.40
N ARG A 280 0.41 7.92 -0.07
CA ARG A 280 1.43 8.34 0.91
C ARG A 280 2.80 7.70 0.65
N SER A 281 2.85 6.47 0.14
CA SER A 281 4.10 5.79 -0.22
C SER A 281 4.79 6.42 -1.44
N VAL A 282 4.01 6.91 -2.42
CA VAL A 282 4.52 7.71 -3.55
C VAL A 282 5.19 8.98 -3.01
N GLU A 283 4.59 9.64 -2.04
CA GLU A 283 5.15 10.83 -1.39
C GLU A 283 6.38 10.53 -0.55
N ASP A 284 6.40 9.39 0.15
CA ASP A 284 7.59 8.95 0.87
C ASP A 284 8.78 8.76 -0.08
N ILE A 285 8.55 8.21 -1.28
CA ILE A 285 9.58 8.04 -2.32
C ILE A 285 10.05 9.41 -2.82
N HIS A 286 9.12 10.28 -3.23
CA HIS A 286 9.43 11.61 -3.72
C HIS A 286 10.16 12.45 -2.66
N GLY A 287 9.71 12.41 -1.41
CA GLY A 287 10.31 13.10 -0.28
C GLY A 287 11.72 12.61 0.02
N LEU A 288 11.95 11.28 0.02
CA LEU A 288 13.29 10.70 0.18
C LEU A 288 14.26 11.21 -0.89
N MET A 289 13.83 11.22 -2.15
CA MET A 289 14.67 11.68 -3.27
C MET A 289 14.87 13.19 -3.28
N SER A 290 13.89 13.96 -2.82
CA SER A 290 14.00 15.40 -2.63
C SER A 290 15.03 15.76 -1.55
N MET A 291 15.11 14.97 -0.48
CA MET A 291 16.12 15.17 0.57
C MET A 291 17.56 15.02 0.06
N VAL A 292 17.80 14.02 -0.81
CA VAL A 292 19.14 13.73 -1.35
C VAL A 292 19.44 14.43 -2.68
N LYS A 293 18.43 15.08 -3.28
CA LYS A 293 18.50 15.76 -4.58
C LYS A 293 19.08 14.89 -5.71
N LYS A 294 18.68 13.62 -5.75
CA LYS A 294 19.09 12.66 -6.79
C LYS A 294 17.87 12.03 -7.43
N SER A 295 17.92 11.71 -8.72
CA SER A 295 16.87 10.93 -9.38
C SER A 295 17.09 9.42 -9.16
N PRO A 296 16.02 8.63 -8.97
CA PRO A 296 16.10 7.17 -8.94
C PRO A 296 16.60 6.57 -10.25
N LYS A 297 17.07 5.33 -10.17
CA LYS A 297 17.39 4.52 -11.35
C LYS A 297 16.14 4.31 -12.21
N PRO A 298 16.27 4.29 -13.56
CA PRO A 298 15.13 4.08 -14.46
C PRO A 298 14.31 2.82 -14.15
N SER A 299 14.96 1.71 -13.77
CA SER A 299 14.27 0.46 -13.41
C SER A 299 13.25 0.61 -12.28
N LEU A 300 13.56 1.43 -11.26
CA LEU A 300 12.64 1.73 -10.16
C LEU A 300 11.55 2.71 -10.60
N MET A 301 11.90 3.69 -11.43
CA MET A 301 10.92 4.65 -11.96
C MET A 301 9.84 3.99 -12.81
N VAL A 302 10.17 2.92 -13.56
CA VAL A 302 9.16 2.16 -14.29
C VAL A 302 8.13 1.55 -13.33
N VAL A 303 8.56 1.00 -12.18
CA VAL A 303 7.64 0.48 -11.16
C VAL A 303 6.82 1.60 -10.53
N TYR A 304 7.47 2.72 -10.18
CA TYR A 304 6.82 3.90 -9.62
C TYR A 304 5.66 4.37 -10.52
N TYR A 305 5.92 4.62 -11.81
CA TYR A 305 4.89 5.09 -12.73
C TYR A 305 3.82 4.03 -13.02
N ALA A 306 4.19 2.75 -13.10
CA ALA A 306 3.22 1.66 -13.26
C ALA A 306 2.24 1.57 -12.08
N LYS A 307 2.68 1.88 -10.85
CA LYS A 307 1.77 1.96 -9.69
C LYS A 307 1.01 3.28 -9.63
N LEU A 308 1.61 4.36 -10.13
CA LEU A 308 0.99 5.68 -10.19
C LEU A 308 -0.20 5.72 -11.18
N THR A 309 -0.13 4.98 -12.28
CA THR A 309 -1.27 4.83 -13.21
C THR A 309 -2.48 4.21 -12.49
N ASP A 310 -2.29 3.15 -11.70
CA ASP A 310 -3.38 2.54 -10.93
C ASP A 310 -3.97 3.51 -9.90
N ILE A 311 -3.12 4.21 -9.15
CA ILE A 311 -3.54 5.16 -8.11
C ILE A 311 -4.40 6.28 -8.70
N PHE A 312 -3.94 6.91 -9.78
CA PHE A 312 -4.69 8.02 -10.39
C PHE A 312 -5.95 7.58 -11.12
N TRP A 313 -6.02 6.33 -11.58
CA TRP A 313 -7.25 5.78 -12.12
C TRP A 313 -8.32 5.66 -11.03
N VAL A 314 -7.96 5.08 -9.88
CA VAL A 314 -8.89 4.89 -8.76
C VAL A 314 -9.33 6.21 -8.12
N SER A 315 -8.50 7.25 -8.18
CA SER A 315 -8.85 8.59 -7.68
C SER A 315 -9.57 9.48 -8.71
N ASP A 316 -10.05 8.90 -9.83
CA ASP A 316 -10.68 9.61 -10.96
C ASP A 316 -9.88 10.82 -11.48
N SER A 317 -8.55 10.74 -11.34
CA SER A 317 -7.61 11.79 -11.70
C SER A 317 -7.04 11.53 -13.09
N TYR A 318 -7.92 11.45 -14.10
CA TYR A 318 -7.60 10.92 -15.43
C TYR A 318 -6.48 11.68 -16.16
N LEU A 319 -6.37 13.00 -15.95
CA LEU A 319 -5.27 13.79 -16.51
C LEU A 319 -3.91 13.28 -16.04
N TYR A 320 -3.75 13.12 -14.72
CA TYR A 320 -2.53 12.62 -14.11
C TYR A 320 -2.29 11.14 -14.42
N HIS A 321 -3.36 10.34 -14.53
CA HIS A 321 -3.29 8.96 -15.02
C HIS A 321 -2.65 8.88 -16.41
N ALA A 322 -3.09 9.73 -17.35
CA ALA A 322 -2.57 9.74 -18.71
C ALA A 322 -1.11 10.22 -18.77
N TYR A 323 -0.74 11.24 -17.98
CA TYR A 323 0.66 11.65 -17.88
C TYR A 323 1.55 10.58 -17.24
N ALA A 324 1.07 9.86 -16.22
CA ALA A 324 1.81 8.75 -15.62
C ALA A 324 2.08 7.64 -16.65
N TRP A 325 1.09 7.32 -17.50
CA TRP A 325 1.27 6.43 -18.64
C TRP A 325 2.30 6.95 -19.64
N LEU A 326 2.25 8.24 -19.98
CA LEU A 326 3.21 8.85 -20.91
C LEU A 326 4.65 8.77 -20.39
N LYS A 327 4.86 9.06 -19.10
CA LYS A 327 6.19 8.91 -18.46
C LYS A 327 6.65 7.45 -18.46
N LEU A 328 5.74 6.53 -18.15
CA LEU A 328 6.02 5.09 -18.20
C LEU A 328 6.42 4.62 -19.61
N PHE A 329 5.64 4.99 -20.63
CA PHE A 329 5.94 4.67 -22.03
C PHE A 329 7.30 5.22 -22.45
N THR A 330 7.57 6.48 -22.12
CA THR A 330 8.84 7.14 -22.48
C THR A 330 10.03 6.41 -21.86
N LEU A 331 9.93 6.04 -20.59
CA LEU A 331 10.99 5.30 -19.89
C LEU A 331 11.18 3.89 -20.45
N GLN A 332 10.09 3.17 -20.70
CA GLN A 332 10.19 1.81 -21.24
C GLN A 332 10.73 1.79 -22.67
N LYS A 333 10.30 2.72 -23.53
CA LYS A 333 10.81 2.86 -24.90
C LYS A 333 12.31 3.18 -24.94
N SER A 334 12.82 3.96 -23.98
CA SER A 334 14.22 4.41 -23.96
C SER A 334 15.16 3.44 -23.25
N TYR A 335 14.74 2.82 -22.15
CA TYR A 335 15.62 2.02 -21.29
C TYR A 335 15.34 0.52 -21.30
N ASN A 336 14.16 0.05 -21.73
CA ASN A 336 13.81 -1.37 -21.70
C ASN A 336 14.00 -2.04 -23.07
N LYS A 337 15.23 -2.48 -23.35
CA LYS A 337 15.59 -3.12 -24.63
C LYS A 337 14.92 -4.49 -24.85
N ASN A 338 14.44 -5.13 -23.78
CA ASN A 338 13.85 -6.47 -23.83
C ASN A 338 12.32 -6.43 -24.00
N LEU A 339 11.72 -5.23 -24.12
CA LEU A 339 10.28 -5.07 -24.26
C LEU A 339 9.85 -5.51 -25.66
N SER A 340 8.85 -6.40 -25.74
CA SER A 340 8.32 -6.83 -27.04
C SER A 340 7.60 -5.67 -27.73
N GLN A 341 7.58 -5.68 -29.07
CA GLN A 341 6.84 -4.68 -29.84
C GLN A 341 5.34 -4.69 -29.51
N LYS A 342 4.79 -5.87 -29.21
CA LYS A 342 3.39 -6.03 -28.78
C LYS A 342 3.12 -5.36 -27.43
N ASP A 343 4.00 -5.55 -26.44
CA ASP A 343 3.88 -4.90 -25.14
C ASP A 343 3.98 -3.37 -25.28
N LEU A 344 4.94 -2.89 -26.08
CA LEU A 344 5.10 -1.46 -26.34
C LEU A 344 3.87 -0.87 -27.03
N GLN A 345 3.25 -1.59 -27.97
CA GLN A 345 2.01 -1.19 -28.64
C GLN A 345 0.83 -1.13 -27.68
N LEU A 346 0.69 -2.09 -26.75
CA LEU A 346 -0.37 -2.07 -25.73
C LEU A 346 -0.21 -0.89 -24.76
N ILE A 347 1.03 -0.58 -24.38
CA ILE A 347 1.33 0.56 -23.50
C ILE A 347 1.07 1.87 -24.24
N ALA A 348 1.52 2.01 -25.48
CA ALA A 348 1.22 3.17 -26.31
C ALA A 348 -0.29 3.37 -26.49
N SER A 349 -1.03 2.29 -26.76
CA SER A 349 -2.50 2.31 -26.88
C SER A 349 -3.16 2.75 -25.57
N SER A 350 -2.64 2.27 -24.42
CA SER A 350 -3.11 2.69 -23.10
C SER A 350 -2.88 4.18 -22.84
N VAL A 351 -1.73 4.72 -23.28
CA VAL A 351 -1.42 6.15 -23.14
C VAL A 351 -2.43 7.00 -23.92
N LEU A 352 -2.70 6.64 -25.18
CA LEU A 352 -3.62 7.41 -26.02
C LEU A 352 -5.08 7.33 -25.52
N LEU A 353 -5.54 6.13 -25.13
CA LEU A 353 -6.88 5.95 -24.55
C LEU A 353 -7.03 6.66 -23.20
N ALA A 354 -5.99 6.64 -22.35
CA ALA A 354 -5.98 7.41 -21.11
C ALA A 354 -6.09 8.91 -21.37
N ALA A 355 -5.38 9.44 -22.38
CA ALA A 355 -5.45 10.84 -22.76
C ALA A 355 -6.82 11.24 -23.31
N LEU A 356 -7.45 10.35 -24.10
CA LEU A 356 -8.82 10.54 -24.57
C LEU A 356 -9.86 10.46 -23.44
N SER A 357 -9.58 9.69 -22.38
CA SER A 357 -10.46 9.61 -21.20
C SER A 357 -10.50 10.90 -20.38
N VAL A 358 -9.57 11.84 -20.62
CA VAL A 358 -9.59 13.17 -20.00
C VAL A 358 -10.69 14.01 -20.62
N ALA A 359 -11.54 14.61 -19.78
CA ALA A 359 -12.61 15.49 -20.21
C ALA A 359 -12.07 16.64 -21.09
N PRO A 360 -12.78 17.02 -22.17
CA PRO A 360 -12.32 18.04 -23.10
C PRO A 360 -12.46 19.49 -22.59
N TYR A 361 -12.96 19.67 -21.35
CA TYR A 361 -13.16 20.96 -20.70
C TYR A 361 -12.59 20.97 -19.28
N ASP A 362 -12.32 22.16 -18.76
CA ASP A 362 -11.82 22.37 -17.41
C ASP A 362 -12.98 22.54 -16.41
N GLN A 363 -12.79 22.11 -15.17
CA GLN A 363 -13.83 22.13 -14.12
C GLN A 363 -13.79 23.38 -13.25
N LYS A 364 -13.13 24.45 -13.71
CA LYS A 364 -12.95 25.71 -12.95
C LYS A 364 -14.19 26.60 -12.92
N HIS A 365 -15.05 26.54 -13.93
CA HIS A 365 -16.18 27.45 -14.03
C HIS A 365 -17.24 27.14 -12.96
N GLY A 366 -17.73 28.17 -12.27
CA GLY A 366 -18.72 28.04 -11.19
C GLY A 366 -18.18 27.55 -9.85
N ALA A 367 -16.86 27.33 -9.71
CA ALA A 367 -16.23 26.97 -8.45
C ALA A 367 -16.03 28.21 -7.55
N SER A 368 -16.18 28.01 -6.24
CA SER A 368 -15.88 29.04 -5.24
C SER A 368 -14.37 29.30 -5.13
N HIS A 369 -14.00 30.45 -4.56
CA HIS A 369 -12.58 30.79 -4.35
C HIS A 369 -11.83 29.72 -3.54
N LEU A 370 -12.46 29.22 -2.48
CA LEU A 370 -11.89 28.17 -1.62
C LEU A 370 -11.68 26.85 -2.37
N GLU A 371 -12.62 26.47 -3.24
CA GLU A 371 -12.48 25.27 -4.08
C GLU A 371 -11.33 25.42 -5.07
N LEU A 372 -11.18 26.60 -5.69
CA LEU A 372 -10.09 26.88 -6.62
C LEU A 372 -8.71 26.85 -5.94
N GLU A 373 -8.58 27.36 -4.71
CA GLU A 373 -7.33 27.30 -3.96
C GLU A 373 -6.95 25.87 -3.59
N ASN A 374 -7.90 25.10 -3.06
CA ASN A 374 -7.70 23.69 -2.73
C ASN A 374 -7.33 22.86 -3.97
N GLU A 375 -8.00 23.11 -5.10
CA GLU A 375 -7.69 22.45 -6.35
C GLU A 375 -6.32 22.84 -6.89
N LYS A 376 -5.92 24.11 -6.76
CA LYS A 376 -4.58 24.56 -7.15
C LYS A 376 -3.49 23.89 -6.34
N GLU A 377 -3.63 23.79 -5.01
CA GLU A 377 -2.66 23.10 -4.15
C GLU A 377 -2.59 21.61 -4.49
N ARG A 378 -3.75 20.96 -4.65
CA ARG A 378 -3.85 19.57 -5.12
C ARG A 378 -3.12 19.40 -6.45
N ASN A 379 -3.40 20.25 -7.43
CA ASN A 379 -2.84 20.12 -8.77
C ASN A 379 -1.32 20.33 -8.77
N LEU A 380 -0.80 21.25 -7.97
CA LEU A 380 0.65 21.44 -7.80
C LEU A 380 1.32 20.20 -7.19
N ARG A 381 0.71 19.63 -6.15
CA ARG A 381 1.19 18.40 -5.51
C ARG A 381 1.22 17.24 -6.51
N MET A 382 0.13 17.03 -7.25
CA MET A 382 0.02 15.96 -8.24
C MET A 382 1.01 16.13 -9.40
N THR A 383 1.14 17.35 -9.94
CA THR A 383 2.13 17.65 -10.99
C THR A 383 3.56 17.38 -10.53
N SER A 384 3.91 17.74 -9.29
CA SER A 384 5.24 17.44 -8.73
C SER A 384 5.52 15.93 -8.66
N LEU A 385 4.54 15.12 -8.26
CA LEU A 385 4.67 13.67 -8.20
C LEU A 385 4.79 13.02 -9.58
N VAL A 386 4.04 13.51 -10.58
CA VAL A 386 4.03 12.98 -11.96
C VAL A 386 5.28 13.37 -12.73
N ASN A 387 5.71 14.63 -12.62
CA ASN A 387 6.94 15.08 -13.28
C ASN A 387 8.20 14.73 -12.50
N PHE A 388 8.02 14.18 -11.29
CA PHE A 388 9.10 13.87 -10.36
C PHE A 388 10.00 15.10 -10.11
N THR A 389 9.36 16.26 -9.90
CA THR A 389 10.04 17.54 -9.69
C THR A 389 10.61 17.59 -8.28
N LEU A 390 11.93 17.51 -8.15
CA LEU A 390 12.64 17.49 -6.86
C LEU A 390 12.98 18.89 -6.32
N ASP A 391 12.97 19.93 -7.17
CA ASP A 391 13.20 21.32 -6.75
C ASP A 391 11.94 22.18 -6.97
N PRO A 392 11.28 22.65 -5.90
CA PRO A 392 10.10 23.50 -6.00
C PRO A 392 10.40 24.94 -6.45
N LYS A 393 11.68 25.36 -6.54
CA LYS A 393 12.09 26.74 -6.89
C LYS A 393 12.34 26.96 -8.39
N GLY A 394 12.24 25.92 -9.24
CA GLY A 394 12.36 26.05 -10.68
C GLY A 394 11.15 26.76 -11.30
N GLU A 395 11.40 27.79 -12.11
CA GLU A 395 10.43 28.81 -12.57
C GLU A 395 9.37 28.34 -13.58
N THR A 396 9.30 27.07 -13.95
CA THR A 396 8.25 26.55 -14.84
C THR A 396 7.32 25.62 -14.09
N LYS A 397 6.36 26.22 -13.38
CA LYS A 397 5.13 25.51 -12.97
C LYS A 397 4.27 25.28 -14.21
N GLU A 398 4.74 24.39 -15.08
CA GLU A 398 4.01 24.00 -16.28
C GLU A 398 2.68 23.37 -15.84
N VAL A 399 1.58 24.05 -16.18
CA VAL A 399 0.25 23.57 -15.85
C VAL A 399 -0.06 22.45 -16.83
N LEU A 400 -0.09 21.22 -16.30
CA LEU A 400 -0.48 20.05 -17.08
C LEU A 400 -1.91 20.26 -17.59
N SER A 401 -2.11 20.02 -18.89
CA SER A 401 -3.40 20.21 -19.55
C SER A 401 -3.61 19.12 -20.60
N ARG A 402 -4.87 18.84 -20.94
CA ARG A 402 -5.21 17.87 -21.99
C ARG A 402 -4.60 18.25 -23.35
N ALA A 403 -4.64 19.54 -23.71
CA ALA A 403 -4.10 20.02 -24.97
C ALA A 403 -2.57 19.81 -25.05
N SER A 404 -1.85 20.18 -23.99
CA SER A 404 -0.41 19.96 -23.89
C SER A 404 -0.06 18.47 -23.93
N LEU A 405 -0.87 17.63 -23.26
CA LEU A 405 -0.70 16.19 -23.27
C LEU A 405 -0.79 15.61 -24.69
N LEU A 406 -1.86 15.91 -25.43
CA LEU A 406 -2.05 15.41 -26.80
C LEU A 406 -0.92 15.87 -27.75
N ALA A 407 -0.46 17.11 -27.62
CA ALA A 407 0.71 17.60 -28.34
C ALA A 407 1.98 16.81 -27.97
N GLU A 408 2.20 16.54 -26.68
CA GLU A 408 3.34 15.76 -26.20
C GLU A 408 3.32 14.30 -26.71
N LEU A 409 2.14 13.67 -26.80
CA LEU A 409 2.01 12.31 -27.37
C LEU A 409 2.55 12.22 -28.80
N THR A 410 2.24 13.24 -29.60
CA THR A 410 2.73 13.34 -30.98
C THR A 410 4.25 13.54 -30.99
N ASN A 411 4.76 14.49 -30.19
CA ASN A 411 6.19 14.81 -30.11
C ASN A 411 7.04 13.63 -29.61
N LYS A 412 6.53 12.80 -28.69
CA LYS A 412 7.24 11.62 -28.17
C LYS A 412 7.12 10.39 -29.08
N GLY A 413 6.43 10.51 -30.21
CA GLY A 413 6.21 9.43 -31.16
C GLY A 413 5.43 8.27 -30.53
N VAL A 414 4.38 8.59 -29.75
CA VAL A 414 3.42 7.59 -29.26
C VAL A 414 2.59 7.08 -30.44
N MET A 415 2.11 8.00 -31.29
CA MET A 415 1.25 7.73 -32.44
C MET A 415 1.80 6.71 -33.44
N THR A 416 3.12 6.50 -33.49
CA THR A 416 3.73 5.49 -34.37
C THR A 416 3.61 4.07 -33.80
N CYS A 417 3.51 3.93 -32.48
CA CYS A 417 3.47 2.64 -31.78
C CYS A 417 2.05 2.14 -31.48
N VAL A 418 1.04 3.00 -31.52
CA VAL A 418 -0.36 2.65 -31.18
C VAL A 418 -0.97 1.65 -32.18
N SER A 419 -1.93 0.85 -31.73
CA SER A 419 -2.76 -0.01 -32.59
C SER A 419 -3.60 0.81 -33.57
N GLN A 420 -3.95 0.25 -34.73
CA GLN A 420 -4.65 1.01 -35.76
C GLN A 420 -6.04 1.44 -35.27
N GLU A 421 -6.76 0.55 -34.60
CA GLU A 421 -8.10 0.80 -34.07
C GLU A 421 -8.12 2.00 -33.11
N VAL A 422 -7.09 2.15 -32.28
CA VAL A 422 -7.00 3.26 -31.32
C VAL A 422 -6.59 4.57 -32.00
N LYS A 423 -5.78 4.51 -33.08
CA LYS A 423 -5.50 5.70 -33.91
C LYS A 423 -6.76 6.19 -34.62
N ASP A 424 -7.57 5.27 -35.13
CA ASP A 424 -8.82 5.60 -35.83
C ASP A 424 -9.80 6.28 -34.87
N ILE A 425 -9.93 5.82 -33.63
CA ILE A 425 -10.74 6.49 -32.60
C ILE A 425 -10.22 7.90 -32.32
N TYR A 426 -8.90 8.07 -32.14
CA TYR A 426 -8.32 9.40 -31.92
C TYR A 426 -8.66 10.35 -33.07
N HIS A 427 -8.52 9.89 -34.32
CA HIS A 427 -8.85 10.69 -35.50
C HIS A 427 -10.33 11.08 -35.54
N LEU A 428 -11.23 10.12 -35.31
CA LEU A 428 -12.68 10.36 -35.30
C LEU A 428 -13.10 11.36 -34.21
N LEU A 429 -12.54 11.25 -33.00
CA LEU A 429 -12.99 12.05 -31.86
C LEU A 429 -12.36 13.45 -31.78
N GLU A 430 -11.15 13.64 -32.32
CA GLU A 430 -10.44 14.93 -32.21
C GLU A 430 -10.37 15.72 -33.53
N ASN A 431 -10.40 15.06 -34.70
CA ASN A 431 -10.16 15.72 -35.99
C ASN A 431 -11.38 15.76 -36.92
N GLU A 432 -12.29 14.79 -36.81
CA GLU A 432 -13.42 14.65 -37.73
C GLU A 432 -14.67 15.39 -37.24
N PHE A 433 -15.42 15.96 -38.20
CA PHE A 433 -16.69 16.62 -37.95
C PHE A 433 -17.82 15.85 -38.64
N LEU A 434 -18.48 14.96 -37.90
CA LEU A 434 -19.47 14.00 -38.40
C LEU A 434 -20.67 13.93 -37.42
N PRO A 435 -21.46 15.00 -37.26
CA PRO A 435 -22.45 15.12 -36.18
C PRO A 435 -23.50 14.00 -36.13
N LEU A 436 -23.82 13.38 -37.28
CA LEU A 436 -24.82 12.31 -37.39
C LEU A 436 -24.22 10.90 -37.28
N ASP A 437 -22.99 10.72 -37.78
CA ASP A 437 -22.38 9.39 -37.97
C ASP A 437 -21.24 9.10 -36.97
N LEU A 438 -20.84 10.07 -36.14
CA LEU A 438 -19.67 9.92 -35.28
C LEU A 438 -19.81 8.72 -34.34
N ALA A 439 -20.95 8.61 -33.65
CA ALA A 439 -21.16 7.55 -32.67
C ALA A 439 -21.23 6.15 -33.33
N THR A 440 -21.93 6.04 -34.46
CA THR A 440 -22.08 4.77 -35.21
C THR A 440 -20.74 4.28 -35.78
N ARG A 441 -19.82 5.19 -36.11
CA ARG A 441 -18.44 4.85 -36.54
C ARG A 441 -17.54 4.45 -35.38
N VAL A 442 -17.70 5.06 -34.21
CA VAL A 442 -16.88 4.79 -33.02
C VAL A 442 -17.28 3.47 -32.34
N GLU A 443 -18.56 3.14 -32.30
CA GLU A 443 -19.11 1.93 -31.67
C GLU A 443 -18.40 0.61 -32.07
N PRO A 444 -18.22 0.26 -33.35
CA PRO A 444 -17.52 -0.97 -33.74
C PRO A 444 -16.05 -0.96 -33.33
N LEU A 445 -15.40 0.21 -33.23
CA LEU A 445 -14.02 0.33 -32.76
C LEU A 445 -13.92 0.11 -31.24
N LEU A 446 -14.88 0.61 -30.46
CA LEU A 446 -14.98 0.33 -29.01
C LEU A 446 -15.19 -1.17 -28.76
N ALA A 447 -16.03 -1.83 -29.56
CA ALA A 447 -16.22 -3.27 -29.51
C ALA A 447 -14.92 -4.04 -29.83
N LYS A 448 -14.11 -3.59 -30.79
CA LYS A 448 -12.80 -4.18 -31.08
C LYS A 448 -11.81 -3.99 -29.92
N ILE A 449 -11.71 -2.78 -29.37
CA ILE A 449 -10.79 -2.48 -28.26
C ILE A 449 -11.16 -3.24 -26.99
N SER A 450 -12.45 -3.53 -26.76
CA SER A 450 -12.88 -4.34 -25.62
C SER A 450 -12.23 -5.74 -25.60
N LYS A 451 -11.88 -6.26 -26.78
CA LYS A 451 -11.19 -7.55 -26.96
C LYS A 451 -9.67 -7.43 -26.96
N LEU A 452 -9.14 -6.20 -27.00
CA LEU A 452 -7.71 -5.92 -26.96
C LEU A 452 -7.24 -5.76 -25.52
N GLY A 453 -6.23 -6.53 -25.15
CA GLY A 453 -5.66 -6.55 -23.81
C GLY A 453 -4.99 -7.89 -23.53
N GLY A 454 -4.39 -7.99 -22.36
CA GLY A 454 -3.78 -9.23 -21.89
C GLY A 454 -2.64 -9.01 -20.91
N LYS A 455 -2.08 -10.13 -20.47
CA LYS A 455 -0.86 -10.15 -19.65
C LYS A 455 0.32 -9.74 -20.53
N LEU A 456 1.10 -8.79 -20.06
CA LEU A 456 2.33 -8.40 -20.74
C LEU A 456 3.46 -9.38 -20.39
N SER A 457 4.53 -9.35 -21.17
CA SER A 457 5.73 -10.14 -20.87
C SER A 457 6.34 -9.79 -19.50
N SER A 458 7.13 -10.70 -18.93
CA SER A 458 7.83 -10.49 -17.64
C SER A 458 8.82 -9.32 -17.66
N ALA A 459 9.18 -8.80 -18.85
CA ALA A 459 9.99 -7.61 -19.01
C ALA A 459 9.21 -6.31 -18.72
N SER A 460 7.88 -6.34 -18.64
CA SER A 460 7.05 -5.20 -18.31
C SER A 460 6.80 -5.09 -16.80
N SER A 461 6.85 -3.89 -16.24
CA SER A 461 6.42 -3.63 -14.85
C SER A 461 4.91 -3.53 -14.69
N VAL A 462 4.16 -3.53 -15.80
CA VAL A 462 2.69 -3.61 -15.79
C VAL A 462 2.31 -5.06 -16.06
N PRO A 463 1.67 -5.76 -15.12
CA PRO A 463 1.38 -7.18 -15.25
C PRO A 463 0.29 -7.48 -16.29
N GLU A 464 -0.72 -6.61 -16.38
CA GLU A 464 -1.87 -6.80 -17.25
C GLU A 464 -2.43 -5.46 -17.69
N VAL A 465 -2.79 -5.36 -18.97
CA VAL A 465 -3.48 -4.21 -19.54
C VAL A 465 -4.78 -4.69 -20.15
N GLN A 466 -5.90 -4.17 -19.66
CA GLN A 466 -7.19 -4.33 -20.28
C GLN A 466 -7.64 -2.97 -20.83
N LEU A 467 -7.76 -2.85 -22.16
CA LEU A 467 -8.14 -1.58 -22.77
C LEU A 467 -9.65 -1.28 -22.61
N SER A 468 -10.46 -2.33 -22.39
CA SER A 468 -11.91 -2.23 -22.10
C SER A 468 -12.25 -1.30 -20.95
N LYS A 469 -11.33 -1.10 -19.99
CA LYS A 469 -11.54 -0.20 -18.85
C LYS A 469 -11.80 1.26 -19.27
N TYR A 470 -11.33 1.67 -20.46
CA TYR A 470 -11.53 3.03 -20.98
C TYR A 470 -12.86 3.20 -21.71
N ASN A 471 -13.59 2.13 -22.03
CA ASN A 471 -14.83 2.20 -22.81
C ASN A 471 -15.86 3.19 -22.23
N PRO A 472 -16.19 3.17 -20.92
CA PRO A 472 -17.17 4.12 -20.38
C PRO A 472 -16.75 5.59 -20.53
N ALA A 473 -15.45 5.88 -20.41
CA ALA A 473 -14.92 7.22 -20.59
C ALA A 473 -14.96 7.66 -22.07
N LEU A 474 -14.72 6.74 -23.00
CA LEU A 474 -14.78 6.99 -24.44
C LEU A 474 -16.21 7.15 -24.93
N GLU A 475 -17.17 6.37 -24.43
CA GLU A 475 -18.60 6.54 -24.70
C GLU A 475 -19.08 7.92 -24.24
N LYS A 476 -18.66 8.34 -23.03
CA LYS A 476 -18.92 9.69 -22.51
C LYS A 476 -18.29 10.77 -23.39
N LEU A 477 -17.02 10.62 -23.79
CA LEU A 477 -16.35 11.58 -24.68
C LEU A 477 -17.06 11.66 -26.04
N THR A 478 -17.43 10.52 -26.62
CA THR A 478 -18.13 10.46 -27.91
C THR A 478 -19.45 11.21 -27.82
N THR A 479 -20.22 10.98 -26.74
CA THR A 479 -21.46 11.71 -26.46
C THR A 479 -21.23 13.22 -26.38
N LEU A 480 -20.20 13.67 -25.64
CA LEU A 480 -19.84 15.09 -25.54
C LEU A 480 -19.47 15.69 -26.90
N ARG A 481 -18.73 14.97 -27.74
CA ARG A 481 -18.36 15.42 -29.09
C ARG A 481 -19.57 15.50 -30.02
N VAL A 482 -20.46 14.50 -30.00
CA VAL A 482 -21.72 14.53 -30.75
C VAL A 482 -22.53 15.76 -30.36
N LEU A 483 -22.75 16.01 -29.07
CA LEU A 483 -23.48 17.18 -28.57
C LEU A 483 -22.83 18.50 -29.01
N GLN A 484 -21.50 18.58 -28.92
CA GLN A 484 -20.75 19.75 -29.35
C GLN A 484 -20.92 20.00 -30.86
N GLN A 485 -20.77 18.98 -31.70
CA GLN A 485 -20.91 19.11 -33.15
C GLN A 485 -22.35 19.46 -33.55
N ILE A 486 -23.35 18.81 -32.93
CA ILE A 486 -24.77 19.11 -33.18
C ILE A 486 -25.11 20.55 -32.80
N SER A 487 -24.59 21.07 -31.68
CA SER A 487 -24.84 22.44 -31.25
C SER A 487 -24.35 23.51 -32.24
N GLN A 488 -23.38 23.18 -33.10
CA GLN A 488 -22.87 24.07 -34.14
C GLN A 488 -23.72 24.07 -35.41
N VAL A 489 -24.54 23.02 -35.61
CA VAL A 489 -25.32 22.82 -36.84
C VAL A 489 -26.81 23.05 -36.60
N TYR A 490 -27.32 22.72 -35.42
CA TYR A 490 -28.73 22.77 -35.08
C TYR A 490 -29.02 23.81 -34.02
N GLN A 491 -30.09 24.58 -34.21
CA GLN A 491 -30.63 25.46 -33.17
C GLN A 491 -31.57 24.71 -32.21
N SER A 492 -32.32 23.73 -32.72
CA SER A 492 -33.24 22.89 -31.95
C SER A 492 -33.29 21.49 -32.53
N ILE A 493 -33.35 20.47 -31.68
CA ILE A 493 -33.53 19.06 -32.06
C ILE A 493 -34.52 18.36 -31.13
N LYS A 494 -35.29 17.39 -31.62
CA LYS A 494 -36.11 16.54 -30.75
C LYS A 494 -35.23 15.58 -29.96
N ILE A 495 -35.61 15.30 -28.71
CA ILE A 495 -34.89 14.36 -27.84
C ILE A 495 -34.78 12.96 -28.48
N GLU A 496 -35.87 12.46 -29.07
CA GLU A 496 -35.88 11.17 -29.77
C GLU A 496 -34.86 11.09 -30.92
N SER A 497 -34.71 12.19 -31.68
CA SER A 497 -33.74 12.25 -32.78
C SER A 497 -32.31 12.27 -32.25
N LEU A 498 -32.07 12.98 -31.14
CA LEU A 498 -30.77 13.02 -30.48
C LEU A 498 -30.36 11.63 -29.96
N LEU A 499 -31.30 10.87 -29.38
CA LEU A 499 -31.04 9.51 -28.89
C LEU A 499 -30.70 8.54 -30.01
N LYS A 500 -31.30 8.69 -31.20
CA LYS A 500 -30.92 7.88 -32.37
C LYS A 500 -29.46 8.11 -32.81
N MET A 501 -28.89 9.26 -32.49
CA MET A 501 -27.49 9.60 -32.79
C MET A 501 -26.51 9.14 -31.70
N ILE A 502 -26.99 8.81 -30.50
CA ILE A 502 -26.17 8.41 -29.35
C ILE A 502 -26.64 7.01 -28.90
N PRO A 503 -26.07 5.92 -29.43
CA PRO A 503 -26.52 4.56 -29.14
C PRO A 503 -26.07 4.04 -27.76
N PHE A 504 -25.16 4.73 -27.09
CA PHE A 504 -24.49 4.24 -25.86
C PHE A 504 -25.33 4.39 -24.59
N PHE A 505 -26.18 5.41 -24.53
CA PHE A 505 -26.83 5.85 -23.30
C PHE A 505 -28.31 6.16 -23.50
N ASP A 506 -29.08 6.02 -22.43
CA ASP A 506 -30.43 6.56 -22.37
C ASP A 506 -30.41 8.08 -22.20
N PHE A 507 -31.58 8.71 -22.35
CA PHE A 507 -31.66 10.17 -22.21
C PHE A 507 -31.28 10.66 -20.82
N SER A 508 -31.56 9.88 -19.77
CA SER A 508 -31.24 10.30 -18.39
C SER A 508 -29.73 10.48 -18.20
N VAL A 509 -28.93 9.54 -18.70
CA VAL A 509 -27.47 9.62 -18.65
C VAL A 509 -26.95 10.71 -19.60
N THR A 510 -27.47 10.80 -20.82
CA THR A 510 -27.10 11.87 -21.77
C THR A 510 -27.41 13.26 -21.21
N GLU A 511 -28.56 13.44 -20.58
CA GLU A 511 -28.97 14.69 -19.92
C GLU A 511 -28.02 15.02 -18.79
N LYS A 512 -27.68 14.06 -17.92
CA LYS A 512 -26.70 14.26 -16.85
C LYS A 512 -25.32 14.68 -17.38
N ILE A 513 -24.83 14.04 -18.44
CA ILE A 513 -23.57 14.42 -19.11
C ILE A 513 -23.67 15.84 -19.66
N SER A 514 -24.80 16.19 -20.26
CA SER A 514 -25.03 17.50 -20.87
C SER A 514 -25.11 18.61 -19.81
N VAL A 515 -25.79 18.36 -18.68
CA VAL A 515 -25.86 19.31 -17.56
C VAL A 515 -24.48 19.63 -17.01
N ASP A 516 -23.62 18.62 -16.86
CA ASP A 516 -22.22 18.79 -16.45
C ASP A 516 -21.44 19.64 -17.47
N ALA A 517 -21.58 19.35 -18.76
CA ALA A 517 -20.97 20.13 -19.84
C ALA A 517 -21.44 21.59 -19.87
N VAL A 518 -22.73 21.86 -19.64
CA VAL A 518 -23.29 23.22 -19.57
C VAL A 518 -22.77 23.95 -18.34
N LYS A 519 -22.73 23.27 -17.18
CA LYS A 519 -22.22 23.85 -15.92
C LYS A 519 -20.80 24.41 -16.09
N TYR A 520 -19.97 23.76 -16.89
CA TYR A 520 -18.57 24.17 -17.13
C TYR A 520 -18.36 24.98 -18.43
N ASN A 521 -19.41 25.53 -19.02
CA ASN A 521 -19.38 26.31 -20.27
C ASN A 521 -18.74 25.57 -21.46
N PHE A 522 -18.77 24.23 -21.47
CA PHE A 522 -18.36 23.46 -22.64
C PHE A 522 -19.43 23.48 -23.73
N LEU A 523 -20.69 23.49 -23.33
CA LEU A 523 -21.86 23.43 -24.20
C LEU A 523 -22.88 24.48 -23.74
N ALA A 524 -23.56 25.14 -24.69
CA ALA A 524 -24.71 25.99 -24.38
C ALA A 524 -25.99 25.29 -24.85
N MET A 525 -26.73 24.72 -23.91
CA MET A 525 -27.89 23.86 -24.20
C MET A 525 -28.98 24.05 -23.15
N LYS A 526 -30.25 23.99 -23.58
CA LYS A 526 -31.44 23.96 -22.74
C LYS A 526 -32.33 22.78 -23.14
N VAL A 527 -32.89 22.07 -22.17
CA VAL A 527 -33.82 20.97 -22.40
C VAL A 527 -35.24 21.46 -22.09
N ASP A 528 -36.14 21.36 -23.06
CA ASP A 528 -37.58 21.61 -22.92
C ASP A 528 -38.30 20.26 -22.88
N HIS A 529 -38.58 19.79 -21.66
CA HIS A 529 -39.26 18.50 -21.42
C HIS A 529 -40.72 18.51 -21.89
N LEU A 530 -41.41 19.66 -21.85
CA LEU A 530 -42.80 19.77 -22.30
C LEU A 530 -42.91 19.57 -23.80
N LYS A 531 -41.96 20.09 -24.57
CA LYS A 531 -41.91 19.94 -26.04
C LYS A 531 -41.10 18.72 -26.50
N GLY A 532 -40.42 18.03 -25.58
CA GLY A 532 -39.52 16.93 -25.89
C GLY A 532 -38.35 17.35 -26.80
N ALA A 533 -37.80 18.54 -26.58
CA ALA A 533 -36.81 19.16 -27.46
C ALA A 533 -35.60 19.72 -26.71
N VAL A 534 -34.46 19.71 -27.38
CA VAL A 534 -33.21 20.32 -26.94
C VAL A 534 -32.93 21.55 -27.79
N LEU A 535 -32.72 22.68 -27.14
CA LEU A 535 -32.41 23.97 -27.74
C LEU A 535 -30.93 24.28 -27.52
N PHE A 536 -30.21 24.58 -28.58
CA PHE A 536 -28.79 24.96 -28.51
C PHE A 536 -28.66 26.48 -28.59
N GLY A 537 -27.78 27.04 -27.76
CA GLY A 537 -27.47 28.47 -27.72
C GLY A 537 -26.07 28.74 -28.23
N ASN A 538 -25.79 30.00 -28.54
CA ASN A 538 -24.42 30.44 -28.77
C ASN A 538 -23.70 30.59 -27.42
N VAL A 539 -22.56 29.91 -27.26
CA VAL A 539 -21.70 30.01 -26.06
C VAL A 539 -21.22 31.45 -25.80
N VAL A 540 -21.36 32.35 -26.79
CA VAL A 540 -20.92 33.75 -26.75
C VAL A 540 -21.90 34.69 -26.03
N SER A 541 -23.14 34.27 -25.71
CA SER A 541 -24.15 35.21 -25.18
C SER A 541 -24.89 34.72 -23.93
N ASN A 542 -24.49 35.27 -22.78
CA ASN A 542 -25.20 35.43 -21.51
C ASN A 542 -25.75 34.20 -20.75
N ASN A 543 -25.14 34.02 -19.57
CA ASN A 543 -25.75 33.81 -18.25
C ASN A 543 -27.28 33.67 -18.24
N PHE A 544 -27.75 32.47 -17.88
CA PHE A 544 -28.81 32.16 -16.90
C PHE A 544 -29.33 30.76 -17.19
N MET A 545 -28.99 29.82 -16.31
CA MET A 545 -29.65 28.53 -16.21
C MET A 545 -31.07 28.79 -15.65
N LEU A 546 -32.09 28.70 -16.52
CA LEU A 546 -33.48 28.56 -16.09
C LEU A 546 -33.89 27.13 -16.44
N ILE A 547 -33.80 26.26 -15.44
CA ILE A 547 -34.51 24.98 -15.43
C ILE A 547 -35.98 25.37 -15.26
N SER A 548 -36.76 25.25 -16.33
CA SER A 548 -38.21 25.39 -16.25
C SER A 548 -38.76 24.00 -15.97
N PHE A 549 -39.31 23.80 -14.76
CA PHE A 549 -40.05 22.60 -14.37
C PHE A 549 -41.31 22.41 -15.23
#